data_AF-A0A218QHW7-F1
#
_entry.id   AF-A0A218QHW7-F1
#
_cell.length_a   1.000
_cell.length_b   1.000
_cell.length_c   1.000
_cell.angle_alpha   90.00
_cell.angle_beta   90.00
_cell.angle_gamma   90.00
#
_symmetry.space_group_name_H-M   'P 1'
#
loop_
_entity.id
_entity.type
_entity.pdbx_description
1 polymer ?
#
loop_
_entity_poly.entity_id
_entity_poly.type
_entity_poly.pdbx_seq_one_letter_code
_entity_poly.pdbx_strand_id
1 'polypeptide(L)'
;MSNADDQYHVIPAQDPMKNNWEFMEVWIDPSHFPPYVLLLLCDSEENCQISDPAQGYKVVFSTNNYDADFSRDVEKKERFANNIREQNPVQFVTTVELSETKKRSARTATLEVRFCPVSISPPKRLKLEGSFNVYAVYAREIDVPENCEPVEWMLLTTESVTTQQLAAQILRWYTYRWRVEEYHKILKSGCQAESYRLAGESMSTMLGFLTVIAAQLLRMTYLHRTSPQSSATEVLTKIQMDVLLASTPPLLKKDVEFTIDWAIRAIARLGGYLEHRKNSAIGIQVLWRGWLELETLCQGWLLHDRLYS
;
A
#
# COMPACT_ATOMS: atom_id res chain seq x y z
N MET A 1 35.95 -27.86 -52.44
CA MET A 1 36.36 -26.63 -51.74
C MET A 1 35.34 -26.39 -50.64
N SER A 2 35.86 -26.14 -49.44
CA SER A 2 35.21 -26.29 -48.13
C SER A 2 33.85 -25.60 -48.00
N ASN A 3 32.86 -26.34 -47.49
CA ASN A 3 31.69 -25.81 -46.80
C ASN A 3 32.13 -25.10 -45.52
N ALA A 4 31.49 -23.99 -45.19
CA ALA A 4 31.50 -23.38 -43.86
C ALA A 4 30.08 -22.89 -43.58
N ASP A 5 29.24 -23.84 -43.14
CA ASP A 5 28.05 -23.56 -42.34
C ASP A 5 28.54 -23.14 -40.94
N ASP A 6 28.62 -21.85 -40.68
CA ASP A 6 28.67 -21.37 -39.29
C ASP A 6 27.25 -21.41 -38.71
N GLN A 7 26.85 -22.60 -38.29
CA GLN A 7 25.78 -22.77 -37.30
C GLN A 7 26.26 -22.15 -35.99
N TYR A 8 25.89 -20.90 -35.75
CA TYR A 8 25.84 -20.37 -34.40
C TYR A 8 24.78 -21.16 -33.62
N HIS A 9 25.21 -22.23 -32.96
CA HIS A 9 24.49 -22.78 -31.82
C HIS A 9 24.43 -21.71 -30.74
N VAL A 10 23.36 -20.91 -30.75
CA VAL A 10 22.95 -20.15 -29.58
C VAL A 10 22.54 -21.20 -28.55
N ILE A 11 23.46 -21.51 -27.64
CA ILE A 11 23.11 -22.14 -26.37
C ILE A 11 22.03 -21.22 -25.78
N PRO A 12 20.80 -21.70 -25.52
CA PRO A 12 19.81 -20.86 -24.86
C PRO A 12 20.43 -20.47 -23.52
N ALA A 13 20.70 -19.17 -23.36
CA ALA A 13 20.95 -18.63 -22.03
C ALA A 13 19.77 -19.08 -21.18
N GLN A 14 20.05 -19.84 -20.13
CA GLN A 14 19.05 -20.10 -19.11
C GLN A 14 18.65 -18.74 -18.56
N ASP A 15 17.50 -18.26 -18.99
CA ASP A 15 16.84 -17.09 -18.46
C ASP A 15 16.60 -17.33 -16.96
N PRO A 16 17.35 -16.66 -16.04
CA PRO A 16 17.24 -16.91 -14.62
C PRO A 16 15.92 -16.40 -14.04
N MET A 17 15.10 -15.73 -14.84
CA MET A 17 13.84 -15.11 -14.44
C MET A 17 12.74 -15.56 -15.37
N LYS A 18 12.38 -16.85 -15.32
CA LYS A 18 11.03 -17.27 -15.67
C LYS A 18 10.06 -16.53 -14.74
N ASN A 19 9.60 -15.40 -15.26
CA ASN A 19 8.74 -14.41 -14.62
C ASN A 19 7.41 -15.04 -14.26
N ASN A 20 7.30 -15.42 -13.00
CA ASN A 20 6.10 -16.02 -12.45
C ASN A 20 5.66 -15.29 -11.17
N TRP A 21 6.11 -14.04 -10.96
CA TRP A 21 5.80 -13.27 -9.76
C TRP A 21 4.37 -12.71 -9.76
N GLU A 22 3.52 -13.17 -8.84
CA GLU A 22 2.19 -12.64 -8.50
C GLU A 22 2.24 -11.70 -7.28
N PHE A 23 1.76 -10.49 -7.46
CA PHE A 23 1.65 -9.47 -6.42
C PHE A 23 0.58 -9.84 -5.37
N MET A 24 0.92 -9.84 -4.07
CA MET A 24 -0.03 -10.20 -3.00
C MET A 24 -0.48 -9.03 -2.12
N GLU A 25 0.45 -8.23 -1.60
CA GLU A 25 0.08 -7.17 -0.65
C GLU A 25 1.09 -6.02 -0.66
N VAL A 26 0.63 -4.80 -0.39
CA VAL A 26 1.52 -3.63 -0.28
C VAL A 26 1.10 -2.79 0.90
N TRP A 27 2.03 -2.51 1.80
CA TRP A 27 1.78 -1.64 2.95
C TRP A 27 2.33 -0.25 2.64
N ILE A 28 1.49 0.79 2.75
CA ILE A 28 1.88 2.15 2.40
C ILE A 28 1.69 3.05 3.62
N ASP A 29 2.76 3.72 4.02
CA ASP A 29 2.67 4.93 4.83
C ASP A 29 2.64 6.16 3.91
N PRO A 30 1.46 6.76 3.67
CA PRO A 30 1.31 7.91 2.79
C PRO A 30 1.83 9.22 3.39
N SER A 31 2.27 9.24 4.66
CA SER A 31 2.68 10.47 5.35
C SER A 31 4.07 10.99 4.95
N HIS A 32 4.87 10.19 4.22
CA HIS A 32 6.20 10.54 3.76
C HIS A 32 6.22 10.92 2.27
N PHE A 33 7.25 11.64 1.81
CA PHE A 33 7.52 11.88 0.39
C PHE A 33 8.95 11.44 0.03
N PRO A 34 9.12 10.42 -0.84
CA PRO A 34 8.07 9.56 -1.42
C PRO A 34 7.33 8.76 -0.33
N PRO A 35 6.08 8.31 -0.56
CA PRO A 35 5.39 7.40 0.36
C PRO A 35 6.27 6.22 0.69
N TYR A 36 6.33 5.83 1.97
CA TYR A 36 7.07 4.63 2.35
C TYR A 36 6.21 3.42 2.01
N VAL A 37 6.72 2.54 1.13
CA VAL A 37 6.00 1.41 0.56
C VAL A 37 6.74 0.14 0.95
N LEU A 38 6.09 -0.82 1.60
CA LEU A 38 6.59 -2.19 1.78
C LEU A 38 5.85 -3.08 0.79
N LEU A 39 6.59 -3.78 -0.07
CA LEU A 39 6.02 -4.63 -1.13
C LEU A 39 6.11 -6.09 -0.73
N LEU A 40 4.99 -6.82 -0.68
CA LEU A 40 4.94 -8.28 -0.61
C LEU A 40 4.69 -8.86 -2.01
N LEU A 41 5.71 -9.48 -2.59
CA LEU A 41 5.70 -10.10 -3.92
C LEU A 41 5.71 -11.61 -3.77
N CYS A 42 4.79 -12.36 -4.37
CA CYS A 42 4.84 -13.82 -4.40
C CYS A 42 5.21 -14.32 -5.80
N ASP A 43 5.69 -15.55 -5.95
CA ASP A 43 5.81 -16.21 -7.25
C ASP A 43 4.75 -17.29 -7.50
N SER A 44 4.74 -17.89 -8.69
CA SER A 44 3.79 -18.93 -9.09
C SER A 44 3.97 -20.23 -8.30
N GLU A 45 5.09 -20.32 -7.58
CA GLU A 45 5.43 -21.39 -6.66
C GLU A 45 5.08 -20.98 -5.21
N GLU A 46 4.33 -19.89 -5.04
CA GLU A 46 3.86 -19.26 -3.80
C GLU A 46 4.97 -18.61 -2.96
N ASN A 47 6.17 -18.36 -3.50
CA ASN A 47 7.28 -17.77 -2.74
C ASN A 47 7.14 -16.26 -2.57
N CYS A 48 6.82 -15.80 -1.36
CA CYS A 48 6.53 -14.42 -1.00
C CYS A 48 7.71 -13.70 -0.35
N GLN A 49 8.10 -12.55 -0.89
CA GLN A 49 9.18 -11.71 -0.39
C GLN A 49 8.67 -10.33 0.01
N ILE A 50 9.08 -9.82 1.18
CA ILE A 50 8.88 -8.41 1.54
C ILE A 50 10.15 -7.65 1.18
N SER A 51 10.02 -6.63 0.34
CA SER A 51 11.12 -5.75 -0.05
C SER A 51 10.90 -4.35 0.50
N ASP A 52 11.97 -3.74 1.03
CA ASP A 52 12.02 -2.33 1.42
C ASP A 52 12.65 -1.49 0.27
N PRO A 53 11.85 -0.72 -0.48
CA PRO A 53 12.31 0.15 -1.56
C PRO A 53 13.22 1.28 -1.06
N ALA A 54 13.04 1.76 0.19
CA ALA A 54 13.88 2.81 0.76
C ALA A 54 15.30 2.31 1.09
N GLN A 55 15.49 0.99 1.17
CA GLN A 55 16.79 0.33 1.34
C GLN A 55 17.29 -0.31 0.03
N GLY A 56 16.84 0.18 -1.13
CA GLY A 56 17.28 -0.35 -2.43
C GLY A 56 16.71 -1.74 -2.75
N TYR A 57 15.45 -1.99 -2.39
CA TYR A 57 14.75 -3.26 -2.60
C TYR A 57 15.39 -4.45 -1.88
N LYS A 58 16.09 -4.18 -0.78
CA LYS A 58 16.64 -5.25 0.06
C LYS A 58 15.49 -6.16 0.53
N VAL A 59 15.69 -7.47 0.37
CA VAL A 59 14.76 -8.49 0.84
C VAL A 59 14.79 -8.49 2.37
N VAL A 60 13.70 -8.06 2.98
CA VAL A 60 13.48 -8.01 4.44
C VAL A 60 12.80 -9.30 4.93
N PHE A 61 12.18 -10.05 4.00
CA PHE A 61 11.47 -11.31 4.24
C PHE A 61 11.45 -12.17 2.97
N SER A 62 11.54 -13.49 3.09
CA SER A 62 11.23 -14.46 2.03
C SER A 62 10.57 -15.69 2.68
N THR A 63 9.39 -16.10 2.21
CA THR A 63 8.66 -17.29 2.64
C THR A 63 8.13 -18.05 1.44
N ASN A 64 7.86 -19.34 1.58
CA ASN A 64 7.19 -20.12 0.55
C ASN A 64 5.76 -20.33 1.02
N ASN A 65 4.88 -19.42 0.62
CA ASN A 65 3.43 -19.36 0.79
C ASN A 65 2.91 -18.39 1.87
N TYR A 66 2.24 -17.32 1.45
CA TYR A 66 1.51 -16.36 2.31
C TYR A 66 0.12 -16.89 2.72
N ASP A 67 -0.43 -17.86 1.99
CA ASP A 67 -1.79 -18.39 2.16
C ASP A 67 -1.88 -19.87 2.58
N ALA A 68 -0.76 -20.57 2.81
CA ALA A 68 -0.82 -21.93 3.37
C ALA A 68 -0.66 -21.97 4.88
N ASP A 69 -1.73 -22.49 5.48
CA ASP A 69 -1.81 -23.12 6.80
C ASP A 69 -1.91 -22.23 8.04
N PHE A 70 -1.72 -20.92 7.96
CA PHE A 70 -2.24 -20.05 9.03
C PHE A 70 -3.73 -19.70 8.84
N SER A 71 -4.29 -19.73 7.62
CA SER A 71 -5.67 -19.26 7.38
C SER A 71 -6.79 -20.31 7.60
N ARG A 72 -6.49 -21.61 7.68
CA ARG A 72 -7.52 -22.67 7.69
C ARG A 72 -7.70 -23.44 8.99
N ASP A 73 -6.82 -23.29 9.98
CA ASP A 73 -6.88 -24.05 11.22
C ASP A 73 -7.00 -23.08 12.41
N VAL A 74 -8.22 -22.58 12.63
CA VAL A 74 -8.58 -21.63 13.70
C VAL A 74 -8.08 -22.14 15.05
N GLU A 75 -8.17 -23.45 15.28
CA GLU A 75 -7.77 -24.12 16.52
C GLU A 75 -6.25 -24.00 16.77
N LYS A 76 -5.41 -24.10 15.73
CA LYS A 76 -3.95 -23.89 15.86
C LYS A 76 -3.59 -22.44 16.13
N LYS A 77 -4.28 -21.49 15.49
CA LYS A 77 -4.11 -20.05 15.74
C LYS A 77 -4.47 -19.68 17.18
N GLU A 78 -5.63 -20.13 17.64
CA GLU A 78 -6.06 -19.92 19.03
C GLU A 78 -5.09 -20.57 20.02
N ARG A 79 -4.63 -21.79 19.74
CA ARG A 79 -3.65 -22.46 20.61
C ARG A 79 -2.33 -21.70 20.68
N PHE A 80 -1.85 -21.16 19.56
CA PHE A 80 -0.64 -20.33 19.53
C PHE A 80 -0.84 -19.02 20.30
N ALA A 81 -1.97 -18.33 20.10
CA ALA A 81 -2.31 -17.12 20.84
C ALA A 81 -2.45 -17.36 22.34
N ASN A 82 -3.13 -18.44 22.74
CA ASN A 82 -3.25 -18.84 24.14
C ASN A 82 -1.89 -19.13 24.76
N ASN A 83 -1.00 -19.82 24.04
CA ASN A 83 0.36 -20.07 24.51
C ASN A 83 1.13 -18.76 24.77
N ILE A 84 1.14 -17.84 23.81
CA ILE A 84 1.78 -16.53 23.98
C ILE A 84 1.18 -15.77 25.17
N ARG A 85 -0.15 -15.81 25.33
CA ARG A 85 -0.88 -15.16 26.42
C ARG A 85 -0.56 -15.73 27.79
N GLU A 86 -0.43 -17.05 27.90
CA GLU A 86 -0.17 -17.75 29.16
C GLU A 86 1.31 -17.68 29.58
N GLN A 87 2.22 -17.72 28.60
CA GLN A 87 3.66 -17.74 28.87
C GLN A 87 4.28 -16.35 29.01
N ASN A 88 3.64 -15.31 28.49
CA ASN A 88 4.18 -13.95 28.53
C ASN A 88 3.25 -13.01 29.33
N PRO A 89 3.77 -12.33 30.36
CA PRO A 89 2.99 -11.30 31.06
C PRO A 89 2.71 -10.13 30.13
N VAL A 90 1.70 -9.32 30.46
CA VAL A 90 1.48 -8.02 29.80
C VAL A 90 2.74 -7.19 29.96
N GLN A 91 3.30 -6.75 28.84
CA GLN A 91 4.52 -5.92 28.86
C GLN A 91 4.19 -4.43 28.86
N PHE A 92 3.11 -4.02 28.20
CA PHE A 92 2.58 -2.66 28.26
C PHE A 92 1.11 -2.59 27.80
N VAL A 93 0.49 -1.44 28.04
CA VAL A 93 -0.85 -1.10 27.57
C VAL A 93 -0.73 0.12 26.65
N THR A 94 -1.47 0.12 25.54
CA THR A 94 -1.50 1.24 24.60
C THR A 94 -2.89 1.47 24.05
N THR A 95 -3.15 2.63 23.48
CA THR A 95 -4.41 2.94 22.80
C THR A 95 -4.21 3.00 21.29
N VAL A 96 -5.16 2.46 20.54
CA VAL A 96 -5.20 2.58 19.07
C VAL A 96 -6.52 3.17 18.63
N GLU A 97 -6.46 4.06 17.63
CA GLU A 97 -7.64 4.58 16.96
C GLU A 97 -8.15 3.59 15.92
N LEU A 98 -9.38 3.13 16.11
CA LEU A 98 -10.03 2.18 15.23
C LEU A 98 -10.99 2.92 14.32
N SER A 99 -10.77 2.82 13.01
CA SER A 99 -11.70 3.36 12.01
C SER A 99 -13.03 2.61 12.02
N GLU A 100 -14.08 3.34 11.62
CA GLU A 100 -15.40 2.79 11.35
C GLU A 100 -15.35 1.77 10.19
N THR A 101 -16.08 0.68 10.33
CA THR A 101 -16.31 -0.33 9.30
C THR A 101 -17.80 -0.66 9.26
N LYS A 102 -18.25 -1.45 8.27
CA LYS A 102 -19.65 -1.93 8.20
C LYS A 102 -20.11 -2.67 9.46
N LYS A 103 -19.20 -3.22 10.26
CA LYS A 103 -19.50 -4.03 11.45
C LYS A 103 -19.07 -3.38 12.78
N ARG A 104 -18.38 -2.24 12.74
CA ARG A 104 -17.76 -1.65 13.94
C ARG A 104 -17.75 -0.12 13.84
N SER A 105 -18.25 0.56 14.86
CA SER A 105 -18.12 2.01 14.99
C SER A 105 -16.66 2.44 15.18
N ALA A 106 -16.34 3.67 14.79
CA ALA A 106 -15.04 4.25 15.13
C ALA A 106 -14.93 4.41 16.65
N ARG A 107 -13.79 4.03 17.23
CA ARG A 107 -13.51 4.16 18.67
C ARG A 107 -12.02 4.11 18.97
N THR A 108 -11.62 4.63 20.12
CA THR A 108 -10.31 4.36 20.71
C THR A 108 -10.38 3.04 21.48
N ALA A 109 -9.51 2.09 21.16
CA ALA A 109 -9.40 0.82 21.88
C ALA A 109 -8.14 0.77 22.73
N THR A 110 -8.28 0.34 23.98
CA THR A 110 -7.17 0.12 24.90
C THR A 110 -6.71 -1.33 24.79
N LEU A 111 -5.44 -1.54 24.42
CA LEU A 111 -4.88 -2.86 24.14
C LEU A 111 -3.81 -3.21 25.18
N GLU A 112 -3.92 -4.39 25.78
CA GLU A 112 -2.79 -5.07 26.42
C GLU A 112 -1.90 -5.67 25.35
N VAL A 113 -0.59 -5.47 25.46
CA VAL A 113 0.39 -5.94 24.48
C VAL A 113 1.42 -6.86 25.11
N ARG A 114 1.67 -7.97 24.41
CA ARG A 114 2.68 -8.98 24.69
C ARG A 114 3.50 -9.20 23.42
N PHE A 115 4.80 -9.37 23.54
CA PHE A 115 5.71 -9.62 22.44
C PHE A 115 6.90 -10.46 22.89
N CYS A 116 7.28 -11.40 22.05
CA CYS A 116 8.40 -12.30 22.32
C CYS A 116 8.97 -12.87 21.02
N PRO A 117 10.24 -13.31 21.01
CA PRO A 117 10.75 -14.13 19.93
C PRO A 117 10.03 -15.48 19.92
N VAL A 118 9.74 -15.99 18.73
CA VAL A 118 9.09 -17.28 18.51
C VAL A 118 9.78 -18.00 17.36
N SER A 119 9.84 -19.33 17.46
CA SER A 119 10.35 -20.18 16.39
C SER A 119 9.19 -20.95 15.77
N ILE A 120 8.99 -20.80 14.46
CA ILE A 120 7.86 -21.37 13.74
C ILE A 120 8.39 -22.39 12.73
N SER A 121 7.86 -23.60 12.75
CA SER A 121 8.19 -24.61 11.74
C SER A 121 7.32 -24.44 10.49
N PRO A 122 7.87 -24.70 9.30
CA PRO A 122 7.07 -24.75 8.08
C PRO A 122 5.98 -25.82 8.20
N PRO A 123 4.82 -25.62 7.54
CA PRO A 123 3.79 -26.63 7.51
C PRO A 123 4.28 -27.95 6.91
N LYS A 124 3.85 -29.08 7.49
CA LYS A 124 4.31 -30.44 7.10
C LYS A 124 4.13 -30.75 5.61
N ARG A 125 3.13 -30.13 4.96
CA ARG A 125 2.83 -30.29 3.52
C ARG A 125 3.99 -29.82 2.64
N LEU A 126 4.73 -28.80 3.06
CA LEU A 126 5.79 -28.20 2.27
C LEU A 126 7.06 -29.05 2.24
N LYS A 127 7.19 -30.08 3.11
CA LYS A 127 8.39 -30.92 3.26
C LYS A 127 9.69 -30.12 3.42
N LEU A 128 9.58 -28.89 3.89
CA LEU A 128 10.72 -28.04 4.22
C LEU A 128 11.17 -28.39 5.64
N GLU A 129 12.48 -28.54 5.82
CA GLU A 129 13.08 -28.73 7.15
C GLU A 129 13.50 -27.38 7.73
N GLY A 130 13.52 -27.27 9.06
CA GLY A 130 13.99 -26.09 9.79
C GLY A 130 12.90 -25.33 10.53
N SER A 131 13.28 -24.17 11.06
CA SER A 131 12.40 -23.27 11.80
C SER A 131 12.78 -21.81 11.53
N PHE A 132 11.76 -20.95 11.42
CA PHE A 132 11.91 -19.52 11.23
C PHE A 132 11.84 -18.82 12.58
N ASN A 133 12.88 -18.04 12.91
CA ASN A 133 12.86 -17.19 14.08
C ASN A 133 12.23 -15.84 13.71
N VAL A 134 11.10 -15.55 14.32
CA VAL A 134 10.35 -14.30 14.15
C VAL A 134 9.97 -13.75 15.52
N TYR A 135 9.35 -12.57 15.57
CA TYR A 135 8.73 -12.03 16.77
C TYR A 135 7.22 -12.14 16.65
N ALA A 136 6.57 -12.55 17.73
CA ALA A 136 5.14 -12.43 17.91
C ALA A 136 4.84 -11.11 18.62
N VAL A 137 3.82 -10.39 18.15
CA VAL A 137 3.20 -9.26 18.86
C VAL A 137 1.72 -9.58 18.99
N TYR A 138 1.30 -9.88 20.21
CA TYR A 138 -0.07 -10.19 20.57
C TYR A 138 -0.69 -8.99 21.30
N ALA A 139 -1.79 -8.47 20.78
CA ALA A 139 -2.51 -7.36 21.36
C ALA A 139 -3.99 -7.70 21.53
N ARG A 140 -4.56 -7.39 22.69
CA ARG A 140 -5.96 -7.68 23.01
C ARG A 140 -6.62 -6.49 23.69
N GLU A 141 -7.81 -6.13 23.22
CA GLU A 141 -8.64 -5.07 23.78
C GLU A 141 -9.13 -5.44 25.18
N ILE A 142 -8.92 -4.51 26.11
CA ILE A 142 -9.49 -4.54 27.45
C ILE A 142 -10.62 -3.51 27.52
N ASP A 143 -11.52 -3.69 28.49
CA ASP A 143 -12.67 -2.79 28.72
C ASP A 143 -13.50 -2.55 27.45
N VAL A 144 -13.76 -3.62 26.71
CA VAL A 144 -14.47 -3.61 25.42
C VAL A 144 -15.87 -3.03 25.63
N PRO A 145 -16.29 -2.03 24.83
CA PRO A 145 -17.65 -1.47 24.94
C PRO A 145 -18.73 -2.52 24.72
N GLU A 146 -19.90 -2.32 25.34
CA GLU A 146 -21.05 -3.22 25.15
C GLU A 146 -21.42 -3.35 23.66
N ASN A 147 -21.77 -4.58 23.26
CA ASN A 147 -22.13 -4.95 21.88
C ASN A 147 -21.01 -4.76 20.84
N CYS A 148 -19.75 -4.64 21.28
CA CYS A 148 -18.60 -4.62 20.38
C CYS A 148 -17.82 -5.93 20.45
N GLU A 149 -17.43 -6.45 19.29
CA GLU A 149 -16.42 -7.51 19.22
C GLU A 149 -15.06 -6.95 19.69
N PRO A 150 -14.33 -7.69 20.54
CA PRO A 150 -13.01 -7.29 21.00
C PRO A 150 -12.02 -7.28 19.85
N VAL A 151 -11.15 -6.28 19.83
CA VAL A 151 -9.95 -6.34 19.00
C VAL A 151 -8.96 -7.33 19.60
N GLU A 152 -8.60 -8.34 18.83
CA GLU A 152 -7.57 -9.31 19.17
C GLU A 152 -6.67 -9.53 17.95
N TRP A 153 -5.39 -9.21 18.09
CA TRP A 153 -4.40 -9.28 17.02
C TRP A 153 -3.25 -10.19 17.43
N MET A 154 -2.95 -11.17 16.59
CA MET A 154 -1.71 -11.94 16.65
C MET A 154 -0.91 -11.61 15.39
N LEU A 155 0.18 -10.85 15.58
CA LEU A 155 1.05 -10.40 14.50
C LEU A 155 2.38 -11.15 14.57
N LEU A 156 2.88 -11.55 13.41
CA LEU A 156 4.20 -12.13 13.27
C LEU A 156 5.05 -11.17 12.42
N THR A 157 6.28 -10.90 12.88
CA THR A 157 7.19 -9.98 12.18
C THR A 157 8.64 -10.47 12.28
N THR A 158 9.43 -10.23 11.23
CA THR A 158 10.88 -10.45 11.25
C THR A 158 11.64 -9.29 11.89
N GLU A 159 11.00 -8.11 11.98
CA GLU A 159 11.56 -6.98 12.71
C GLU A 159 11.84 -7.37 14.16
N SER A 160 12.99 -6.99 14.68
CA SER A 160 13.32 -7.27 16.07
C SER A 160 12.40 -6.49 16.99
N VAL A 161 11.58 -7.17 17.78
CA VAL A 161 10.69 -6.53 18.76
C VAL A 161 11.23 -6.80 20.16
N THR A 162 12.24 -6.03 20.56
CA THR A 162 12.90 -6.18 21.87
C THR A 162 12.44 -5.13 22.89
N THR A 163 11.70 -4.11 22.45
CA THR A 163 11.24 -2.99 23.28
C THR A 163 9.77 -2.69 23.06
N GLN A 164 9.14 -2.02 24.03
CA GLN A 164 7.74 -1.59 23.94
C GLN A 164 7.51 -0.63 22.76
N GLN A 165 8.48 0.24 22.47
CA GLN A 165 8.40 1.20 21.36
C GLN A 165 8.34 0.49 20.01
N LEU A 166 9.14 -0.56 19.82
CA LEU A 166 9.15 -1.36 18.59
C LEU A 166 7.84 -2.14 18.44
N ALA A 167 7.32 -2.71 19.53
CA ALA A 167 6.03 -3.41 19.51
C ALA A 167 4.87 -2.44 19.18
N ALA A 168 4.87 -1.25 19.78
CA ALA A 168 3.89 -0.21 19.50
C ALA A 168 3.96 0.26 18.03
N GLN A 169 5.17 0.32 17.45
CA GLN A 169 5.36 0.63 16.03
C GLN A 169 4.76 -0.43 15.11
N ILE A 170 4.96 -1.73 15.40
CA ILE A 170 4.34 -2.83 14.66
C ILE A 170 2.81 -2.73 14.72
N LEU A 171 2.25 -2.49 15.91
CA LEU A 171 0.81 -2.29 16.07
C LEU A 171 0.30 -1.09 15.28
N ARG A 172 1.00 0.04 15.35
CA ARG A 172 0.68 1.25 14.59
C ARG A 172 0.69 0.98 13.09
N TRP A 173 1.69 0.28 12.57
CA TRP A 173 1.73 -0.13 11.17
C TRP A 173 0.55 -1.03 10.79
N TYR A 174 0.22 -1.98 11.65
CA TYR A 174 -0.93 -2.85 11.43
C TYR A 174 -2.26 -2.09 11.39
N THR A 175 -2.40 -0.97 12.12
CA THR A 175 -3.60 -0.11 11.98
C THR A 175 -3.79 0.46 10.57
N TYR A 176 -2.71 0.56 9.78
CA TYR A 176 -2.76 1.01 8.39
C TYR A 176 -3.14 -0.10 7.41
N ARG A 177 -3.42 -1.32 7.86
CA ARG A 177 -3.80 -2.45 7.01
C ARG A 177 -5.00 -2.15 6.09
N TRP A 178 -5.89 -1.26 6.50
CA TRP A 178 -7.01 -0.80 5.69
C TRP A 178 -6.59 0.15 4.56
N ARG A 179 -5.50 0.91 4.73
CA ARG A 179 -4.97 1.83 3.69
C ARG A 179 -4.49 1.06 2.46
N VAL A 180 -4.01 -0.16 2.66
CA VAL A 180 -3.67 -1.12 1.60
C VAL A 180 -4.87 -1.45 0.72
N GLU A 181 -6.05 -1.61 1.31
CA GLU A 181 -7.26 -1.88 0.54
C GLU A 181 -7.68 -0.65 -0.26
N GLU A 182 -7.56 0.54 0.32
CA GLU A 182 -7.73 1.78 -0.44
C GLU A 182 -6.72 1.84 -1.59
N TYR A 183 -5.44 1.57 -1.35
CA TYR A 183 -4.39 1.48 -2.37
C TYR A 183 -4.75 0.50 -3.49
N HIS A 184 -5.11 -0.74 -3.17
CA HIS A 184 -5.53 -1.74 -4.15
C HIS A 184 -6.77 -1.29 -4.91
N LYS A 185 -7.72 -0.60 -4.27
CA LYS A 185 -8.86 0.00 -4.95
C LYS A 185 -8.44 1.10 -5.90
N ILE A 186 -7.45 1.92 -5.56
CA ILE A 186 -6.86 2.90 -6.49
C ILE A 186 -6.24 2.16 -7.67
N LEU A 187 -5.34 1.22 -7.42
CA LEU A 187 -4.59 0.52 -8.45
C LEU A 187 -5.53 -0.27 -9.40
N LYS A 188 -6.47 -1.03 -8.85
CA LYS A 188 -7.36 -1.90 -9.62
C LYS A 188 -8.53 -1.15 -10.24
N SER A 189 -9.25 -0.35 -9.45
CA SER A 189 -10.49 0.30 -9.90
C SER A 189 -10.31 1.76 -10.35
N GLY A 190 -9.29 2.45 -9.83
CA GLY A 190 -8.88 3.78 -10.29
C GLY A 190 -8.02 3.65 -11.54
N CYS A 191 -6.77 3.24 -11.37
CA CYS A 191 -5.78 3.05 -12.43
C CYS A 191 -6.13 1.95 -13.44
N GLN A 192 -7.20 1.19 -13.20
CA GLN A 192 -7.67 0.11 -14.08
C GLN A 192 -6.59 -0.92 -14.42
N ALA A 193 -5.67 -1.22 -13.48
CA ALA A 193 -4.52 -2.10 -13.72
C ALA A 193 -4.91 -3.46 -14.33
N GLU A 194 -6.06 -4.01 -13.95
CA GLU A 194 -6.54 -5.32 -14.43
C GLU A 194 -7.23 -5.26 -15.82
N SER A 195 -7.47 -4.06 -16.35
CA SER A 195 -8.08 -3.86 -17.68
C SER A 195 -7.06 -3.96 -18.82
N TYR A 196 -5.79 -3.72 -18.52
CA TYR A 196 -4.72 -3.78 -19.52
C TYR A 196 -4.48 -5.24 -19.95
N ARG A 197 -4.18 -5.41 -21.24
CA ARG A 197 -3.91 -6.71 -21.88
C ARG A 197 -2.59 -6.63 -22.65
N LEU A 198 -1.52 -6.29 -21.93
CA LEU A 198 -0.16 -6.20 -22.48
C LEU A 198 0.55 -7.55 -22.35
N ALA A 199 1.39 -7.91 -23.31
CA ALA A 199 2.17 -9.14 -23.30
C ALA A 199 3.62 -8.90 -22.88
N GLY A 200 4.30 -9.95 -22.38
CA GLY A 200 5.70 -9.91 -21.98
C GLY A 200 5.99 -8.90 -20.86
N GLU A 201 7.18 -8.29 -20.89
CA GLU A 201 7.67 -7.34 -19.87
C GLU A 201 6.95 -5.97 -19.89
N SER A 202 6.10 -5.71 -20.88
CA SER A 202 5.33 -4.47 -20.94
C SER A 202 4.32 -4.37 -19.80
N MET A 203 3.80 -5.50 -19.32
CA MET A 203 2.85 -5.52 -18.20
C MET A 203 3.52 -5.15 -16.87
N SER A 204 4.70 -5.71 -16.58
CA SER A 204 5.45 -5.39 -15.36
C SER A 204 5.90 -3.93 -15.35
N THR A 205 6.36 -3.42 -16.50
CA THR A 205 6.72 -2.00 -16.67
C THR A 205 5.53 -1.08 -16.42
N MET A 206 4.38 -1.35 -17.05
CA MET A 206 3.15 -0.59 -16.83
C MET A 206 2.75 -0.62 -15.36
N LEU A 207 2.76 -1.80 -14.73
CA LEU A 207 2.43 -1.93 -13.31
C LEU A 207 3.37 -1.11 -12.42
N GLY A 208 4.65 -1.03 -12.75
CA GLY A 208 5.61 -0.14 -12.08
C GLY A 208 5.18 1.33 -12.09
N PHE A 209 4.65 1.84 -13.21
CA PHE A 209 4.09 3.19 -13.26
C PHE A 209 2.78 3.32 -12.51
N LEU A 210 1.84 2.37 -12.68
CA LEU A 210 0.53 2.43 -12.05
C LEU A 210 0.62 2.36 -10.52
N THR A 211 1.59 1.63 -9.96
CA THR A 211 1.81 1.54 -8.51
C THR A 211 2.26 2.88 -7.93
N VAL A 212 3.20 3.58 -8.59
CA VAL A 212 3.64 4.91 -8.18
C VAL A 212 2.48 5.92 -8.25
N ILE A 213 1.70 5.89 -9.33
CA ILE A 213 0.53 6.79 -9.47
C ILE A 213 -0.51 6.48 -8.40
N ALA A 214 -0.80 5.19 -8.13
CA ALA A 214 -1.73 4.79 -7.09
C ALA A 214 -1.26 5.26 -5.70
N ALA A 215 0.03 5.16 -5.38
CA ALA A 215 0.59 5.65 -4.13
C ALA A 215 0.49 7.18 -4.01
N GLN A 216 0.75 7.91 -5.10
CA GLN A 216 0.60 9.37 -5.12
C GLN A 216 -0.85 9.81 -4.90
N LEU A 217 -1.82 9.16 -5.56
CA LEU A 217 -3.23 9.45 -5.37
C LEU A 217 -3.73 9.10 -3.95
N LEU A 218 -3.18 8.03 -3.35
CA LEU A 218 -3.42 7.71 -1.95
C LEU A 218 -2.90 8.83 -1.05
N ARG A 219 -1.64 9.25 -1.25
CA ARG A 219 -1.03 10.35 -0.50
C ARG A 219 -1.84 11.64 -0.60
N MET A 220 -2.24 12.01 -1.81
CA MET A 220 -3.11 13.17 -2.07
C MET A 220 -4.45 13.08 -1.32
N THR A 221 -5.07 11.90 -1.31
CA THR A 221 -6.32 11.65 -0.56
C THR A 221 -6.12 11.84 0.94
N TYR A 222 -5.00 11.37 1.50
CA TYR A 222 -4.71 11.52 2.93
C TYR A 222 -4.33 12.95 3.31
N LEU A 223 -3.49 13.61 2.53
CA LEU A 223 -3.11 15.01 2.77
C LEU A 223 -4.32 15.95 2.71
N HIS A 224 -5.29 15.67 1.83
CA HIS A 224 -6.56 16.41 1.82
C HIS A 224 -7.32 16.29 3.14
N ARG A 225 -7.28 15.12 3.79
CA ARG A 225 -7.97 14.86 5.05
C ARG A 225 -7.22 15.42 6.26
N THR A 226 -5.90 15.31 6.28
CA THR A 226 -5.08 15.63 7.47
C THR A 226 -4.51 17.04 7.45
N SER A 227 -4.18 17.57 6.27
CA SER A 227 -3.46 18.82 6.08
C SER A 227 -4.02 19.63 4.90
N PRO A 228 -5.34 19.91 4.82
CA PRO A 228 -5.95 20.56 3.65
C PRO A 228 -5.41 21.96 3.36
N GLN A 229 -4.92 22.67 4.38
CA GLN A 229 -4.39 24.04 4.28
C GLN A 229 -2.89 24.10 3.94
N SER A 230 -2.22 22.95 3.84
CA SER A 230 -0.84 22.88 3.36
C SER A 230 -0.72 23.38 1.92
N SER A 231 0.52 23.69 1.50
CA SER A 231 0.80 24.17 0.15
C SER A 231 0.52 23.11 -0.92
N ALA A 232 -0.12 23.50 -2.02
CA ALA A 232 -0.35 22.64 -3.19
C ALA A 232 0.96 22.12 -3.81
N THR A 233 2.08 22.83 -3.60
CA THR A 233 3.41 22.40 -4.08
C THR A 233 3.89 21.08 -3.47
N GLU A 234 3.28 20.63 -2.37
CA GLU A 234 3.59 19.32 -1.79
C GLU A 234 3.08 18.15 -2.65
N VAL A 235 2.12 18.39 -3.54
CA VAL A 235 1.46 17.36 -4.35
C VAL A 235 1.45 17.66 -5.85
N LEU A 236 1.67 18.92 -6.25
CA LEU A 236 1.66 19.36 -7.64
C LEU A 236 2.94 20.13 -8.02
N THR A 237 3.31 19.98 -9.29
CA THR A 237 4.30 20.81 -9.96
C THR A 237 3.72 22.17 -10.33
N LYS A 238 4.60 23.13 -10.64
CA LYS A 238 4.18 24.46 -11.12
C LYS A 238 3.30 24.37 -12.37
N ILE A 239 3.69 23.56 -13.36
CA ILE A 239 2.92 23.38 -14.61
C ILE A 239 1.52 22.84 -14.31
N GLN A 240 1.41 21.81 -13.46
CA GLN A 240 0.11 21.25 -13.07
C GLN A 240 -0.76 22.31 -12.38
N MET A 241 -0.19 23.13 -11.50
CA MET A 241 -0.93 24.22 -10.85
C MET A 241 -1.39 25.29 -11.86
N ASP A 242 -0.52 25.69 -12.80
CA ASP A 242 -0.84 26.67 -13.83
C ASP A 242 -1.96 26.16 -14.76
N VAL A 243 -1.90 24.89 -15.17
CA VAL A 243 -2.92 24.24 -15.99
C VAL A 243 -4.25 24.09 -15.25
N LEU A 244 -4.23 23.71 -13.97
CA LEU A 244 -5.44 23.66 -13.13
C LEU A 244 -6.05 25.06 -12.96
N LEU A 245 -5.23 26.08 -12.72
CA LEU A 245 -5.70 27.44 -12.63
C LEU A 245 -6.29 27.89 -13.97
N ALA A 246 -5.64 27.62 -15.09
CA ALA A 246 -6.12 27.98 -16.43
C ALA A 246 -7.47 27.32 -16.76
N SER A 247 -7.65 26.05 -16.41
CA SER A 247 -8.89 25.28 -16.61
C SER A 247 -10.01 25.62 -15.61
N THR A 248 -9.70 26.34 -14.53
CA THR A 248 -10.69 26.73 -13.51
C THR A 248 -11.65 27.83 -14.05
N PRO A 249 -12.96 27.76 -13.77
CA PRO A 249 -13.92 28.79 -14.16
C PRO A 249 -13.54 30.19 -13.63
N PRO A 250 -13.80 31.28 -14.39
CA PRO A 250 -13.41 32.64 -13.99
C PRO A 250 -13.90 33.08 -12.60
N LEU A 251 -15.09 32.64 -12.19
CA LEU A 251 -15.67 32.94 -10.87
C LEU A 251 -14.85 32.35 -9.72
N LEU A 252 -14.14 31.25 -9.96
CA LEU A 252 -13.33 30.53 -8.99
C LEU A 252 -11.83 30.88 -9.07
N LYS A 253 -11.43 31.74 -10.01
CA LYS A 253 -10.04 32.20 -10.20
C LYS A 253 -9.66 33.37 -9.29
N LYS A 254 -10.65 34.09 -8.75
CA LYS A 254 -10.40 35.24 -7.86
C LYS A 254 -9.94 34.73 -6.49
N ASP A 255 -8.85 35.30 -5.98
CA ASP A 255 -8.32 35.06 -4.63
C ASP A 255 -8.07 33.57 -4.31
N VAL A 256 -7.55 32.83 -5.29
CA VAL A 256 -7.17 31.41 -5.10
C VAL A 256 -5.97 31.32 -4.17
N GLU A 257 -6.16 30.66 -3.03
CA GLU A 257 -5.08 30.14 -2.22
C GLU A 257 -4.66 28.76 -2.75
N PHE A 258 -3.38 28.61 -3.09
CA PHE A 258 -2.83 27.36 -3.63
C PHE A 258 -2.59 26.33 -2.52
N THR A 259 -3.68 25.84 -1.94
CA THR A 259 -3.68 24.81 -0.89
C THR A 259 -3.91 23.42 -1.45
N ILE A 260 -3.65 22.38 -0.65
CA ILE A 260 -4.00 21.00 -1.00
C ILE A 260 -5.51 20.85 -1.23
N ASP A 261 -6.37 21.50 -0.42
CA ASP A 261 -7.81 21.48 -0.65
C ASP A 261 -8.20 22.07 -2.01
N TRP A 262 -7.60 23.20 -2.41
CA TRP A 262 -7.79 23.76 -3.75
C TRP A 262 -7.36 22.78 -4.84
N ALA A 263 -6.15 22.24 -4.74
CA ALA A 263 -5.57 21.33 -5.73
C ALA A 263 -6.46 20.10 -5.96
N ILE A 264 -6.85 19.44 -4.86
CA ILE A 264 -7.63 18.21 -4.91
C ILE A 264 -9.04 18.46 -5.45
N ARG A 265 -9.68 19.58 -5.10
CA ARG A 265 -10.97 19.97 -5.69
C ARG A 265 -10.86 20.30 -7.16
N ALA A 266 -9.82 21.02 -7.58
CA ALA A 266 -9.60 21.36 -8.99
C ALA A 266 -9.41 20.10 -9.85
N ILE A 267 -8.61 19.15 -9.37
CA ILE A 267 -8.44 17.83 -10.02
C ILE A 267 -9.76 17.07 -10.03
N ALA A 268 -10.46 17.01 -8.90
CA ALA A 268 -11.74 16.30 -8.83
C ALA A 268 -12.79 16.85 -9.81
N ARG A 269 -12.82 18.18 -10.03
CA ARG A 269 -13.71 18.82 -11.04
C ARG A 269 -13.39 18.34 -12.45
N LEU A 270 -12.11 18.23 -12.83
CA LEU A 270 -11.71 17.62 -14.11
C LEU A 270 -12.22 16.17 -14.21
N GLY A 271 -12.22 15.44 -13.09
CA GLY A 271 -12.76 14.08 -13.00
C GLY A 271 -14.29 13.97 -12.98
N GLY A 272 -15.03 15.07 -13.09
CA GLY A 272 -16.49 15.10 -13.08
C GLY A 272 -17.11 15.23 -11.68
N TYR A 273 -16.35 15.67 -10.67
CA TYR A 273 -16.91 16.00 -9.36
C TYR A 273 -17.85 17.21 -9.47
N LEU A 274 -19.09 17.05 -9.02
CA LEU A 274 -20.08 18.12 -9.05
C LEU A 274 -20.33 18.65 -7.63
N GLU A 275 -20.06 19.94 -7.41
CA GLU A 275 -20.04 20.57 -6.08
C GLU A 275 -21.41 20.80 -5.45
N HIS A 276 -22.51 20.50 -6.16
CA HIS A 276 -23.87 20.73 -5.68
C HIS A 276 -24.26 19.84 -4.49
N ARG A 277 -23.49 18.78 -4.20
CA ARG A 277 -23.51 18.10 -2.90
C ARG A 277 -22.40 18.66 -2.02
N LYS A 278 -22.68 19.79 -1.37
CA LYS A 278 -21.76 20.38 -0.38
C LYS A 278 -21.34 19.27 0.60
N ASN A 279 -20.02 19.08 0.75
CA ASN A 279 -19.37 18.14 1.66
C ASN A 279 -19.42 16.64 1.31
N SER A 280 -19.73 16.22 0.07
CA SER A 280 -19.45 14.82 -0.29
C SER A 280 -17.95 14.56 -0.33
N ALA A 281 -17.51 13.43 0.23
CA ALA A 281 -16.11 13.00 0.11
C ALA A 281 -15.74 12.80 -1.37
N ILE A 282 -14.57 13.30 -1.77
CA ILE A 282 -14.05 13.10 -3.13
C ILE A 282 -13.68 11.61 -3.27
N GLY A 283 -14.42 10.91 -4.12
CA GLY A 283 -14.20 9.50 -4.37
C GLY A 283 -12.94 9.26 -5.18
N ILE A 284 -12.23 8.17 -4.90
CA ILE A 284 -10.94 7.88 -5.54
C ILE A 284 -11.02 7.78 -7.07
N GLN A 285 -12.11 7.22 -7.61
CA GLN A 285 -12.30 7.10 -9.06
C GLN A 285 -12.39 8.48 -9.73
N VAL A 286 -13.00 9.46 -9.05
CA VAL A 286 -13.11 10.83 -9.55
C VAL A 286 -11.73 11.50 -9.52
N LEU A 287 -10.98 11.30 -8.44
CA LEU A 287 -9.63 11.83 -8.33
C LEU A 287 -8.69 11.25 -9.39
N TRP A 288 -8.73 9.93 -9.63
CA TRP A 288 -7.96 9.27 -10.69
C TRP A 288 -8.29 9.83 -12.09
N ARG A 289 -9.58 9.93 -12.43
CA ARG A 289 -10.00 10.48 -13.73
C ARG A 289 -9.52 11.91 -13.93
N GLY A 290 -9.66 12.72 -12.88
CA GLY A 290 -9.18 14.09 -12.89
C GLY A 290 -7.66 14.20 -13.03
N TRP A 291 -6.92 13.30 -12.39
CA TRP A 291 -5.46 13.25 -12.52
C TRP A 291 -5.02 12.92 -13.95
N LEU A 292 -5.63 11.90 -14.56
CA LEU A 292 -5.34 11.54 -15.96
C LEU A 292 -5.67 12.68 -16.94
N GLU A 293 -6.80 13.36 -16.72
CA GLU A 293 -7.17 14.54 -17.51
C GLU A 293 -6.17 15.68 -17.33
N LEU A 294 -5.73 15.95 -16.10
CA LEU A 294 -4.71 16.95 -15.82
C LEU A 294 -3.38 16.66 -16.54
N GLU A 295 -2.90 15.41 -16.49
CA GLU A 295 -1.69 15.00 -17.19
C GLU A 295 -1.82 15.21 -18.71
N THR A 296 -2.98 14.88 -19.28
CA THR A 296 -3.28 15.12 -20.71
C THR A 296 -3.23 16.61 -21.05
N LEU A 297 -3.82 17.46 -20.23
CA LEU A 297 -3.79 18.92 -20.41
C LEU A 297 -2.37 19.48 -20.27
N CYS A 298 -1.58 18.98 -19.32
CA CYS A 298 -0.18 19.37 -19.14
C CYS A 298 0.68 19.00 -20.36
N GLN A 299 0.46 17.83 -20.96
CA GLN A 299 1.13 17.46 -22.21
C GLN A 299 0.79 18.45 -23.34
N GLY A 300 -0.48 18.79 -23.50
CA GLY A 300 -0.92 19.78 -24.49
C GLY A 300 -0.28 21.16 -24.26
N TRP A 301 -0.24 21.62 -23.02
CA TRP A 301 0.41 22.87 -22.61
C TRP A 301 1.90 22.89 -22.97
N LEU A 302 2.62 21.82 -22.63
CA LEU A 302 4.06 21.69 -22.92
C LEU A 302 4.35 21.60 -24.42
N LEU A 303 3.47 20.95 -25.20
CA LEU A 303 3.60 20.92 -26.66
C LEU A 303 3.42 22.29 -27.29
N HIS A 304 2.47 23.09 -26.78
CA HIS A 304 2.28 24.47 -27.23
C HIS A 304 3.51 25.33 -26.94
N ASP A 305 4.09 25.21 -25.75
CA ASP A 305 5.29 25.99 -25.36
C ASP A 305 6.48 25.72 -26.30
N ARG A 306 6.62 24.48 -26.79
CA ARG A 306 7.64 24.07 -27.78
C ARG A 306 7.48 24.69 -29.17
N LEU A 307 6.33 25.28 -29.50
CA LEU A 307 6.19 26.03 -30.75
C LEU A 307 6.89 27.40 -30.70
N TYR A 308 7.15 27.91 -29.49
CA TYR A 308 7.65 29.26 -29.26
C TYR A 308 8.98 29.30 -28.48
N SER A 309 9.55 28.14 -28.16
CA SER A 309 10.89 27.99 -27.58
C SER A 309 11.91 27.58 -28.64
#